data_AF-A0A9W8NSG7-F1
#
_entry.id   AF-A0A9W8NSG7-F1
#
_cell.length_a   1.000
_cell.length_b   1.000
_cell.length_c   1.000
_cell.angle_alpha   90.00
_cell.angle_beta   90.00
_cell.angle_gamma   90.00
#
_symmetry.space_group_name_H-M   'P 1'
#
loop_
_entity.id
_entity.type
_entity.pdbx_description
1 polymer ?
#
loop_
_entity_poly.entity_id
_entity_poly.type
_entity_poly.pdbx_seq_one_letter_code
_entity_poly.pdbx_strand_id
1 'polypeptide(L)'
;EDYQVAEVEGKLPDLRGKLALVQAKLIWQEQLLGVVGQQQYRHLATSPFMALQMNAHALKVRLWNRLTSWKFEHGSSIMVTCSFVILCQSFSECFVDRKVRTQTEDAVKRRDPGIQALARQYNILCHKMEELLKRTPQPIPLKELFDLDVDDVIWQDVGLDASGDIKNPPAWLTDKDVKSGIKGILLRDRCDEELRRLKHECIALYHWLSEEWQVVNACIE
;
A
#
# COMPACT_ATOMS: atom_id res chain seq x y z
N GLU A 1 34.32 -5.67 -31.25
CA GLU A 1 33.33 -4.57 -31.22
C GLU A 1 32.39 -4.65 -32.43
N ASP A 2 32.91 -4.89 -33.63
CA ASP A 2 32.14 -5.00 -34.90
C ASP A 2 30.99 -6.02 -34.90
N TYR A 3 31.13 -7.15 -34.20
CA TYR A 3 30.09 -8.18 -34.13
C TYR A 3 28.82 -7.74 -33.38
N GLN A 4 28.97 -6.91 -32.33
CA GLN A 4 27.83 -6.38 -31.58
C GLN A 4 27.12 -5.27 -32.37
N VAL A 5 27.87 -4.50 -33.16
CA VAL A 5 27.32 -3.45 -34.03
C VAL A 5 26.48 -4.08 -35.15
N ALA A 6 26.99 -5.12 -35.82
CA ALA A 6 26.26 -5.84 -36.87
C ALA A 6 24.98 -6.53 -36.36
N GLU A 7 24.99 -7.08 -35.15
CA GLU A 7 23.80 -7.69 -34.54
C GLU A 7 22.71 -6.66 -34.19
N VAL A 8 23.12 -5.48 -33.72
CA VAL A 8 22.22 -4.35 -33.42
C VAL A 8 21.66 -3.75 -34.73
N GLU A 9 22.49 -3.62 -35.77
CA GLU A 9 22.08 -3.16 -37.10
C GLU A 9 21.08 -4.11 -37.78
N GLY A 10 21.22 -5.42 -37.57
CA GLY A 10 20.23 -6.40 -38.04
C GLY A 10 18.87 -6.29 -37.35
N LYS A 11 18.82 -5.88 -36.07
CA LYS A 11 17.57 -5.72 -35.29
C LYS A 11 16.91 -4.34 -35.49
N LEU A 12 17.67 -3.34 -35.91
CA LEU A 12 17.20 -1.97 -36.16
C LEU A 12 15.97 -1.85 -37.09
N PRO A 13 15.90 -2.52 -38.25
CA PRO A 13 14.74 -2.41 -39.14
C PRO A 13 13.47 -3.00 -38.53
N ASP A 14 13.57 -4.10 -37.77
CA ASP A 14 12.43 -4.69 -37.06
C ASP A 14 11.90 -3.76 -35.96
N LEU A 15 12.80 -3.17 -35.16
CA LEU A 15 12.44 -2.18 -34.14
C LEU A 15 11.81 -0.92 -34.74
N ARG A 16 12.30 -0.44 -35.89
CA ARG A 16 11.70 0.68 -36.64
C ARG A 16 10.30 0.33 -37.14
N GLY A 17 10.10 -0.89 -37.66
CA GLY A 17 8.79 -1.38 -38.07
C GLY A 17 7.80 -1.40 -36.90
N LYS A 18 8.22 -1.94 -35.75
CA LYS A 18 7.41 -1.93 -34.51
C LYS A 18 7.07 -0.52 -34.05
N LEU A 19 8.03 0.40 -34.09
CA LEU A 19 7.83 1.79 -33.72
C LEU A 19 6.80 2.48 -34.64
N ALA A 20 6.89 2.27 -35.96
CA ALA A 20 5.92 2.81 -36.92
C ALA A 20 4.51 2.27 -36.70
N LEU A 21 4.36 0.97 -36.41
CA LEU A 21 3.07 0.36 -36.08
C LEU A 21 2.45 0.97 -34.81
N VAL A 22 3.25 1.14 -33.76
CA VAL A 22 2.80 1.75 -32.51
C VAL A 22 2.41 3.22 -32.74
N GLN A 23 3.20 3.97 -33.51
CA GLN A 23 2.87 5.36 -33.88
C GLN A 23 1.57 5.47 -34.67
N ALA A 24 1.36 4.60 -35.67
CA ALA A 24 0.13 4.58 -36.45
C ALA A 24 -1.09 4.27 -35.57
N LYS A 25 -0.95 3.32 -34.64
CA LYS A 25 -2.00 3.01 -33.65
C LYS A 25 -2.28 4.18 -32.71
N LEU A 26 -1.23 4.89 -32.26
CA LEU A 26 -1.36 6.07 -31.41
C LEU A 26 -2.15 7.17 -32.13
N ILE A 27 -1.78 7.49 -33.37
CA ILE A 27 -2.46 8.51 -34.18
C ILE A 27 -3.94 8.13 -34.38
N TRP A 28 -4.21 6.86 -34.66
CA TRP A 28 -5.59 6.38 -34.79
C TRP A 28 -6.38 6.55 -33.48
N GLN A 29 -5.79 6.20 -32.33
CA GLN A 29 -6.43 6.39 -31.04
C GLN A 29 -6.64 7.87 -30.70
N GLU A 30 -5.69 8.74 -31.02
CA GLU A 30 -5.85 10.19 -30.87
C GLU A 30 -7.01 10.71 -31.71
N GLN A 31 -7.18 10.21 -32.95
CA GLN A 31 -8.30 10.58 -33.83
C GLN A 31 -9.67 10.23 -33.24
N LEU A 32 -9.77 9.15 -32.46
CA LEU A 32 -11.02 8.72 -31.83
C LEU A 32 -11.46 9.59 -30.64
N LEU A 33 -10.55 10.33 -30.00
CA LEU A 33 -10.84 11.13 -28.80
C LEU A 33 -11.60 12.44 -29.10
N GLY A 34 -11.79 12.78 -30.38
CA GLY A 34 -12.37 14.06 -30.80
C GLY A 34 -11.46 15.26 -30.54
N VAL A 35 -11.89 16.45 -30.98
CA VAL A 35 -11.04 17.67 -30.95
C VAL A 35 -10.65 18.09 -29.53
N VAL A 36 -11.60 18.02 -28.58
CA VAL A 36 -11.37 18.38 -27.17
C VAL A 36 -10.45 17.36 -26.48
N GLY A 37 -10.71 16.06 -26.68
CA GLY A 37 -9.90 14.99 -26.11
C GLY A 37 -8.47 14.98 -26.65
N GLN A 38 -8.27 15.30 -27.93
CA GLN A 38 -6.93 15.48 -28.52
C GLN A 38 -6.16 16.64 -27.88
N GLN A 39 -6.82 17.78 -27.67
CA GLN A 39 -6.17 18.94 -27.03
C GLN A 39 -5.78 18.62 -25.59
N GLN A 40 -6.66 17.97 -24.83
CA GLN A 40 -6.37 17.51 -23.47
C GLN A 40 -5.23 16.49 -23.44
N TYR A 41 -5.26 15.48 -24.32
CA TYR A 41 -4.20 14.50 -24.45
C TYR A 41 -2.86 15.15 -24.77
N ARG A 42 -2.81 16.05 -25.76
CA ARG A 42 -1.59 16.77 -26.12
C ARG A 42 -1.07 17.60 -24.96
N HIS A 43 -1.94 18.29 -24.22
CA HIS A 43 -1.53 19.02 -23.02
C HIS A 43 -0.91 18.09 -21.97
N LEU A 44 -1.56 16.97 -21.67
CA LEU A 44 -1.05 15.96 -20.72
C LEU A 44 0.27 15.35 -21.18
N ALA A 45 0.37 14.96 -22.45
CA ALA A 45 1.55 14.33 -23.04
C ALA A 45 2.73 15.29 -23.20
N THR A 46 2.47 16.58 -23.45
CA THR A 46 3.52 17.59 -23.63
C THR A 46 4.12 18.02 -22.29
N SER A 47 3.36 17.96 -21.21
CA SER A 47 3.85 18.39 -19.90
C SER A 47 4.68 17.29 -19.22
N PRO A 48 6.01 17.48 -19.05
CA PRO A 48 6.87 16.47 -18.41
C PRO A 48 6.47 16.24 -16.94
N PHE A 49 5.96 17.28 -16.28
CA PHE A 49 5.48 17.21 -14.91
C PHE A 49 4.27 16.28 -14.76
N MET A 50 3.23 16.42 -15.60
CA MET A 50 2.04 15.54 -15.50
C MET A 50 2.40 14.09 -15.80
N ALA A 51 3.30 13.84 -16.75
CA ALA A 51 3.79 12.49 -17.04
C ALA A 51 4.48 11.86 -15.82
N LEU A 52 5.36 12.62 -15.15
CA LEU A 52 5.96 12.18 -13.89
C LEU A 52 4.87 11.95 -12.83
N GLN A 53 3.88 12.85 -12.72
CA GLN A 53 2.82 12.81 -11.70
C GLN A 53 1.95 11.57 -11.84
N MET A 54 1.50 11.27 -13.06
CA MET A 54 0.75 10.07 -13.40
C MET A 54 1.56 8.80 -13.10
N ASN A 55 2.85 8.79 -13.43
CA ASN A 55 3.72 7.64 -13.15
C ASN A 55 3.91 7.44 -11.64
N ALA A 56 4.12 8.51 -10.87
CA ALA A 56 4.27 8.44 -9.43
C ALA A 56 2.96 7.99 -8.77
N HIS A 57 1.82 8.50 -9.19
CA HIS A 57 0.52 8.07 -8.69
C HIS A 57 0.27 6.58 -8.98
N ALA A 58 0.55 6.13 -10.21
CA ALA A 58 0.43 4.71 -10.57
C ALA A 58 1.35 3.80 -9.74
N LEU A 59 2.61 4.22 -9.49
CA LEU A 59 3.53 3.49 -8.62
C LEU A 59 3.05 3.47 -7.17
N LYS A 60 2.51 4.60 -6.69
CA LYS A 60 1.99 4.72 -5.34
C LYS A 60 0.79 3.80 -5.10
N VAL A 61 -0.18 3.77 -6.02
CA VAL A 61 -1.33 2.85 -5.95
C VAL A 61 -0.87 1.39 -5.97
N ARG A 62 0.11 1.06 -6.82
CA ARG A 62 0.69 -0.30 -6.87
C ARG A 62 1.40 -0.67 -5.57
N LEU A 63 2.20 0.25 -5.03
CA LEU A 63 2.91 0.07 -3.78
C LEU A 63 1.89 -0.16 -2.66
N TRP A 64 0.90 0.72 -2.55
CA TRP A 64 -0.18 0.64 -1.58
C TRP A 64 -0.89 -0.72 -1.61
N ASN A 65 -1.32 -1.18 -2.78
CA ASN A 65 -1.97 -2.48 -2.92
C ASN A 65 -1.08 -3.63 -2.45
N ARG A 66 0.19 -3.67 -2.88
CA ARG A 66 1.11 -4.75 -2.50
C ARG A 66 1.37 -4.79 -1.00
N LEU A 67 1.44 -3.62 -0.40
CA LEU A 67 1.80 -3.44 0.99
C LEU A 67 0.60 -3.67 1.92
N THR A 68 -0.62 -3.37 1.46
CA THR A 68 -1.86 -3.83 2.08
C THR A 68 -1.99 -5.36 2.01
N SER A 69 -1.76 -5.97 0.84
CA SER A 69 -1.74 -7.43 0.70
C SER A 69 -0.68 -8.07 1.58
N TRP A 70 0.53 -7.51 1.61
CA TRP A 70 1.62 -7.97 2.46
C TRP A 70 1.24 -7.90 3.94
N LYS A 71 0.66 -6.78 4.39
CA LYS A 71 0.19 -6.63 5.79
C LYS A 71 -0.92 -7.61 6.13
N PHE A 72 -1.85 -7.84 5.22
CA PHE A 72 -2.93 -8.81 5.44
C PHE A 72 -2.37 -10.23 5.54
N GLU A 73 -1.50 -10.64 4.62
CA GLU A 73 -0.87 -11.97 4.63
C GLU A 73 0.02 -12.17 5.88
N HIS A 74 0.82 -11.17 6.23
CA HIS A 74 1.68 -11.20 7.40
C HIS A 74 0.87 -11.17 8.71
N GLY A 75 -0.13 -10.30 8.77
CA GLY A 75 -1.06 -10.18 9.88
C GLY A 75 -1.89 -11.45 10.07
N SER A 76 -2.34 -12.11 9.00
CA SER A 76 -3.04 -13.40 9.10
C SER A 76 -2.13 -14.50 9.62
N SER A 77 -0.85 -14.53 9.23
CA SER A 77 0.15 -15.44 9.81
C SER A 77 0.29 -15.23 11.32
N ILE A 78 0.43 -13.98 11.77
CA ILE A 78 0.58 -13.62 13.19
C ILE A 78 -0.73 -13.86 13.97
N MET A 79 -1.89 -13.45 13.46
CA MET A 79 -3.17 -13.52 14.18
C MET A 79 -3.66 -14.97 14.34
N VAL A 80 -3.45 -15.83 13.33
CA VAL A 80 -3.71 -17.27 13.43
C VAL A 80 -2.82 -17.90 14.51
N THR A 81 -1.58 -17.42 14.68
CA THR A 81 -0.72 -17.91 15.77
C THR A 81 -1.23 -17.52 17.16
N CYS A 82 -1.86 -16.36 17.33
CA CYS A 82 -2.38 -15.92 18.64
C CYS A 82 -3.77 -16.48 18.98
N SER A 83 -4.68 -16.57 18.01
CA SER A 83 -6.04 -17.06 18.25
C SER A 83 -6.07 -18.58 18.47
N PHE A 84 -5.27 -19.34 17.72
CA PHE A 84 -5.19 -20.80 17.86
C PHE A 84 -4.49 -21.24 19.16
N VAL A 85 -3.49 -20.50 19.62
CA VAL A 85 -2.75 -20.82 20.86
C VAL A 85 -3.60 -20.62 22.12
N ILE A 86 -4.58 -19.71 22.08
CA ILE A 86 -5.49 -19.49 23.21
C ILE A 86 -6.58 -20.58 23.29
N LEU A 87 -6.96 -21.18 22.15
CA LEU A 87 -8.10 -22.13 22.10
C LEU A 87 -7.68 -23.61 22.13
N CYS A 88 -6.49 -23.98 21.66
CA CYS A 88 -6.10 -25.38 21.50
C CYS A 88 -5.03 -25.81 22.51
N GLN A 89 -5.49 -26.40 23.61
CA GLN A 89 -4.68 -27.06 24.65
C GLN A 89 -4.03 -28.39 24.19
N SER A 90 -3.86 -28.58 22.88
CA SER A 90 -3.41 -29.83 22.25
C SER A 90 -2.08 -29.61 21.53
N PHE A 91 -0.99 -29.95 22.21
CA PHE A 91 0.40 -29.72 21.79
C PHE A 91 0.81 -30.40 20.46
N SER A 92 0.01 -31.35 19.95
CA SER A 92 0.38 -32.21 18.82
C SER A 92 0.04 -31.62 17.43
N GLU A 93 -1.03 -30.85 17.30
CA GLU A 93 -1.41 -30.20 16.01
C GLU A 93 -0.55 -28.96 15.69
N CYS A 94 0.10 -28.35 16.68
CA CYS A 94 0.95 -27.17 16.52
C CYS A 94 2.23 -27.39 15.69
N PHE A 95 2.69 -28.64 15.52
CA PHE A 95 3.98 -28.93 14.86
C PHE A 95 3.89 -28.95 13.33
N VAL A 96 2.78 -29.44 12.75
CA VAL A 96 2.52 -29.44 11.29
C VAL A 96 2.34 -28.01 10.78
N ASP A 97 1.72 -27.17 11.61
CA ASP A 97 1.43 -25.78 11.31
C ASP A 97 2.70 -24.91 11.28
N ARG A 98 3.74 -25.25 12.07
CA ARG A 98 5.00 -24.48 12.10
C ARG A 98 5.72 -24.46 10.74
N LYS A 99 5.74 -25.58 10.01
CA LYS A 99 6.39 -25.66 8.70
C LYS A 99 5.62 -24.84 7.65
N VAL A 100 4.29 -24.93 7.65
CA VAL A 100 3.42 -24.13 6.78
C VAL A 100 3.62 -22.65 7.07
N ARG A 101 3.63 -22.26 8.36
CA ARG A 101 3.91 -20.88 8.81
C ARG A 101 5.27 -20.37 8.33
N THR A 102 6.35 -21.14 8.52
CA THR A 102 7.67 -20.73 8.02
C THR A 102 7.69 -20.58 6.50
N GLN A 103 7.00 -21.45 5.76
CA GLN A 103 6.91 -21.36 4.31
C GLN A 103 6.11 -20.12 3.86
N THR A 104 5.02 -19.79 4.55
CA THR A 104 4.24 -18.58 4.29
C THR A 104 5.04 -17.33 4.65
N GLU A 105 5.73 -17.30 5.78
CA GLU A 105 6.60 -16.19 6.18
C GLU A 105 7.74 -15.97 5.19
N ASP A 106 8.40 -17.04 4.76
CA ASP A 106 9.46 -16.97 3.75
C ASP A 106 8.90 -16.51 2.39
N ALA A 107 7.71 -16.97 2.00
CA ALA A 107 7.06 -16.53 0.77
C ALA A 107 6.68 -15.05 0.80
N VAL A 108 6.24 -14.53 1.96
CA VAL A 108 5.96 -13.11 2.19
C VAL A 108 7.27 -12.31 2.14
N LYS A 109 8.30 -12.71 2.90
CA LYS A 109 9.62 -12.04 2.94
C LYS A 109 10.33 -11.95 1.60
N ARG A 110 10.14 -12.95 0.72
CA ARG A 110 10.68 -12.92 -0.66
C ARG A 110 10.15 -11.74 -1.48
N ARG A 111 8.99 -11.17 -1.12
CA ARG A 111 8.37 -10.04 -1.84
C ARG A 111 8.87 -8.68 -1.34
N ASP A 112 9.42 -8.61 -0.13
CA ASP A 112 9.95 -7.40 0.50
C ASP A 112 10.90 -6.60 -0.41
N PRO A 113 11.93 -7.20 -1.05
CA PRO A 113 12.84 -6.43 -1.91
C PRO A 113 12.11 -5.82 -3.12
N GLY A 114 11.08 -6.49 -3.64
CA GLY A 114 10.26 -5.96 -4.74
C GLY A 114 9.39 -4.78 -4.32
N ILE A 115 8.86 -4.81 -3.09
CA ILE A 115 8.09 -3.69 -2.51
C ILE A 115 9.02 -2.50 -2.23
N GLN A 116 10.20 -2.74 -1.64
CA GLN A 116 11.22 -1.71 -1.45
C GLN A 116 11.74 -1.12 -2.77
N ALA A 117 11.82 -1.91 -3.83
CA ALA A 117 12.21 -1.42 -5.16
C ALA A 117 11.16 -0.46 -5.73
N LEU A 118 9.86 -0.75 -5.55
CA LEU A 118 8.78 0.15 -5.96
C LEU A 118 8.81 1.47 -5.17
N ALA A 119 9.02 1.39 -3.85
CA ALA A 119 9.17 2.58 -3.01
C ALA A 119 10.38 3.43 -3.43
N ARG A 120 11.52 2.79 -3.76
CA ARG A 120 12.69 3.49 -4.32
C ARG A 120 12.38 4.18 -5.65
N GLN A 121 11.72 3.51 -6.57
CA GLN A 121 11.31 4.10 -7.86
C GLN A 121 10.37 5.29 -7.67
N TYR A 122 9.43 5.18 -6.74
CA TYR A 122 8.53 6.28 -6.38
C TYR A 122 9.31 7.48 -5.83
N ASN A 123 10.23 7.27 -4.89
CA ASN A 123 11.06 8.35 -4.32
C ASN A 123 11.91 9.05 -5.40
N ILE A 124 12.45 8.30 -6.37
CA ILE A 124 13.16 8.89 -7.52
C ILE A 124 12.25 9.82 -8.33
N LEU A 125 10.99 9.44 -8.56
CA LEU A 125 10.03 10.30 -9.25
C LEU A 125 9.68 11.55 -8.41
N CYS A 126 9.57 11.42 -7.09
CA CYS A 126 9.33 12.56 -6.20
C CYS A 126 10.46 13.58 -6.29
N HIS A 127 11.72 13.15 -6.27
CA HIS A 127 12.87 14.05 -6.44
C HIS A 127 12.90 14.72 -7.82
N LYS A 128 12.58 13.98 -8.90
CA LYS A 128 12.46 14.58 -10.24
C LYS A 128 11.35 15.64 -10.34
N MET A 129 10.28 15.48 -9.56
CA MET A 129 9.24 16.50 -9.49
C MET A 129 9.66 17.71 -8.67
N GLU A 130 10.42 17.50 -7.60
CA GLU A 130 10.92 18.56 -6.70
C GLU A 130 11.81 19.56 -7.45
N GLU A 131 12.54 19.08 -8.46
CA GLU A 131 13.30 19.92 -9.38
C GLU A 131 12.42 20.81 -10.28
N LEU A 132 11.18 20.39 -10.57
CA LEU A 132 10.27 21.08 -11.49
C LEU A 132 9.27 22.01 -10.78
N LEU A 133 8.87 21.71 -9.54
CA LEU A 133 7.87 22.48 -8.78
C LEU A 133 8.08 22.38 -7.28
N LYS A 134 7.57 23.37 -6.52
CA LYS A 134 7.64 23.41 -5.05
C LYS A 134 6.59 22.58 -4.31
N ARG A 135 5.46 22.22 -4.96
CA ARG A 135 4.38 21.41 -4.35
C ARG A 135 4.47 19.99 -4.89
N THR A 136 5.25 19.16 -4.22
CA THR A 136 5.55 17.80 -4.66
C THR A 136 5.17 16.77 -3.62
N PRO A 137 4.90 15.53 -4.05
CA PRO A 137 4.66 14.43 -3.15
C PRO A 137 5.88 14.20 -2.26
N GLN A 138 5.62 13.90 -0.98
CA GLN A 138 6.67 13.59 -0.02
C GLN A 138 7.22 12.18 -0.26
N PRO A 139 8.55 11.99 -0.22
CA PRO A 139 9.16 10.68 -0.37
C PRO A 139 8.80 9.76 0.80
N ILE A 140 8.67 8.47 0.53
CA ILE A 140 8.30 7.45 1.52
C ILE A 140 9.58 6.96 2.23
N PRO A 141 9.63 6.97 3.58
CA PRO A 141 10.76 6.42 4.31
C PRO A 141 10.87 4.90 4.10
N LEU A 142 12.03 4.43 3.65
CA LEU A 142 12.24 3.01 3.34
C LEU A 142 12.45 2.13 4.57
N LYS A 143 12.92 2.71 5.69
CA LYS A 143 13.23 1.97 6.92
C LYS A 143 11.97 1.48 7.63
N GLU A 144 10.92 2.31 7.63
CA GLU A 144 9.64 2.07 8.31
C GLU A 144 8.55 1.63 7.32
N LEU A 145 8.94 1.22 6.09
CA LEU A 145 8.01 0.91 5.02
C LEU A 145 7.02 -0.21 5.38
N PHE A 146 7.42 -1.16 6.22
CA PHE A 146 6.58 -2.29 6.62
C PHE A 146 5.85 -2.06 7.95
N ASP A 147 6.30 -1.08 8.73
CA ASP A 147 5.77 -0.71 10.04
C ASP A 147 4.62 0.30 9.89
N LEU A 148 3.71 0.08 8.93
CA LEU A 148 2.82 1.16 8.57
C LEU A 148 1.87 1.56 9.68
N ASP A 149 1.66 2.85 9.83
CA ASP A 149 0.55 3.39 10.59
C ASP A 149 -0.49 4.03 9.66
N VAL A 150 -1.69 4.27 10.18
CA VAL A 150 -2.79 4.97 9.49
C VAL A 150 -2.37 6.38 9.08
N ASP A 151 -1.39 6.94 9.77
CA ASP A 151 -0.92 8.32 9.61
C ASP A 151 0.22 8.50 8.60
N ASP A 152 0.71 7.41 8.02
CA ASP A 152 1.88 7.46 7.14
C ASP A 152 1.66 8.27 5.86
N VAL A 153 2.76 8.85 5.38
CA VAL A 153 2.83 9.65 4.16
C VAL A 153 2.31 8.90 2.92
N ILE A 154 2.43 7.58 2.91
CA ILE A 154 1.92 6.72 1.83
C ILE A 154 0.40 6.84 1.62
N TRP A 155 -0.35 7.29 2.62
CA TRP A 155 -1.80 7.47 2.52
C TRP A 155 -2.20 8.84 1.96
N GLN A 156 -1.25 9.78 1.80
CA GLN A 156 -1.53 11.16 1.43
C GLN A 156 -1.27 11.41 -0.07
N ASP A 157 -2.30 11.67 -0.87
CA ASP A 157 -2.17 11.97 -2.32
C ASP A 157 -1.80 13.43 -2.62
N VAL A 158 -1.25 14.15 -1.65
CA VAL A 158 -0.88 15.57 -1.80
C VAL A 158 0.17 15.72 -2.89
N GLY A 159 -0.15 16.50 -3.92
CA GLY A 159 0.75 16.75 -5.07
C GLY A 159 0.71 15.67 -6.17
N LEU A 160 -0.18 14.68 -6.07
CA LEU A 160 -0.39 13.64 -7.08
C LEU A 160 -1.71 13.79 -7.86
N ASP A 161 -2.55 14.76 -7.52
CA ASP A 161 -3.78 15.06 -8.25
C ASP A 161 -3.49 15.85 -9.54
N ALA A 162 -3.74 15.23 -10.69
CA ALA A 162 -3.61 15.87 -12.00
C ALA A 162 -4.77 16.84 -12.30
N SER A 163 -5.90 16.66 -11.61
CA SER A 163 -7.05 17.57 -11.64
C SER A 163 -6.71 18.78 -10.79
N GLY A 164 -6.28 19.88 -11.41
CA GLY A 164 -5.95 21.16 -10.76
C GLY A 164 -7.11 21.87 -10.04
N ASP A 165 -8.08 21.12 -9.53
CA ASP A 165 -9.30 21.57 -8.87
C ASP A 165 -9.11 21.80 -7.37
N ILE A 166 -8.08 21.26 -6.74
CA ILE A 166 -7.80 21.51 -5.33
C ILE A 166 -6.92 22.77 -5.18
N LYS A 167 -7.36 23.89 -5.74
CA LYS A 167 -6.70 25.19 -5.50
C LYS A 167 -6.72 25.56 -4.01
N ASN A 168 -7.77 25.12 -3.29
CA ASN A 168 -7.94 25.26 -1.86
C ASN A 168 -8.29 23.90 -1.23
N PRO A 169 -7.31 23.11 -0.78
CA PRO A 169 -7.57 21.86 -0.07
C PRO A 169 -8.35 22.09 1.22
N PRO A 170 -9.25 21.17 1.59
CA PRO A 170 -9.98 21.23 2.86
C PRO A 170 -9.02 21.34 4.06
N ALA A 171 -9.44 22.03 5.12
CA ALA A 171 -8.62 22.23 6.31
C ALA A 171 -8.16 20.92 6.96
N TRP A 172 -8.94 19.84 6.90
CA TRP A 172 -8.52 18.52 7.40
C TRP A 172 -7.32 17.93 6.65
N LEU A 173 -7.02 18.40 5.43
CA LEU A 173 -5.87 17.96 4.64
C LEU A 173 -4.66 18.87 4.84
N THR A 174 -4.85 20.18 4.99
CA THR A 174 -3.78 21.17 5.10
C THR A 174 -3.44 21.57 6.53
N ASP A 175 -4.44 21.88 7.35
CA ASP A 175 -4.26 22.44 8.68
C ASP A 175 -3.83 21.35 9.69
N LYS A 176 -2.69 21.59 10.34
CA LYS A 176 -2.12 20.67 11.32
C LYS A 176 -2.98 20.58 12.58
N ASP A 177 -3.59 21.68 12.99
CA ASP A 177 -4.38 21.72 14.23
C ASP A 177 -5.72 21.00 14.03
N VAL A 178 -6.35 21.18 12.87
CA VAL A 178 -7.55 20.42 12.49
C VAL A 178 -7.24 18.93 12.41
N LYS A 179 -6.11 18.54 11.80
CA LYS A 179 -5.66 17.13 11.78
C LYS A 179 -5.44 16.58 13.18
N SER A 180 -4.77 17.32 14.05
CA SER A 180 -4.53 16.88 15.43
C SER A 180 -5.84 16.77 16.22
N GLY A 181 -6.78 17.69 16.01
CA GLY A 181 -8.09 17.65 16.66
C GLY A 181 -8.91 16.44 16.24
N ILE A 182 -8.96 16.14 14.93
CA ILE A 182 -9.65 14.95 14.40
C ILE A 182 -9.03 13.67 15.01
N LYS A 183 -7.70 13.56 15.03
CA LYS A 183 -7.02 12.42 15.66
C LYS A 183 -7.36 12.28 17.14
N GLY A 184 -7.37 13.39 17.88
CA GLY A 184 -7.73 13.38 19.29
C GLY A 184 -9.16 12.88 19.55
N ILE A 185 -10.11 13.31 18.72
CA ILE A 185 -11.51 12.84 18.80
C ILE A 185 -11.61 11.34 18.50
N LEU A 186 -11.00 10.87 17.41
CA LEU A 186 -11.01 9.45 17.04
C LEU A 186 -10.34 8.57 18.10
N LEU A 187 -9.25 9.05 18.70
CA LEU A 187 -8.55 8.32 19.76
C LEU A 187 -9.40 8.21 21.02
N ARG A 188 -10.09 9.28 21.42
CA ARG A 188 -11.05 9.24 22.53
C ARG A 188 -12.16 8.22 22.25
N ASP A 189 -12.78 8.28 21.08
CA ASP A 189 -13.88 7.38 20.72
C ASP A 189 -13.42 5.91 20.71
N ARG A 190 -12.18 5.65 20.26
CA ARG A 190 -11.54 4.33 20.34
C ARG A 190 -11.28 3.88 21.77
N CYS A 191 -10.84 4.78 22.65
CA CYS A 191 -10.71 4.47 24.08
C CYS A 191 -12.06 4.08 24.71
N ASP A 192 -13.14 4.76 24.33
CA ASP A 192 -14.49 4.44 24.82
C ASP A 192 -14.99 3.09 24.29
N GLU A 193 -14.63 2.73 23.06
CA GLU A 193 -14.88 1.39 22.50
C GLU A 193 -14.09 0.30 23.23
N GLU A 194 -12.78 0.47 23.41
CA GLU A 194 -11.93 -0.49 24.10
C GLU A 194 -12.38 -0.67 25.56
N LEU A 195 -12.77 0.40 26.25
CA LEU A 195 -13.31 0.29 27.61
C LEU A 195 -14.60 -0.54 27.65
N ARG A 196 -15.49 -0.36 26.67
CA ARG A 196 -16.71 -1.18 26.54
C ARG A 196 -16.35 -2.64 26.28
N ARG A 197 -15.41 -2.91 25.39
CA ARG A 197 -14.93 -4.26 25.08
C ARG A 197 -14.33 -4.95 26.30
N LEU A 198 -13.42 -4.29 27.01
CA LEU A 198 -12.79 -4.80 28.23
C LEU A 198 -13.82 -5.16 29.30
N LYS A 199 -14.87 -4.34 29.49
CA LYS A 199 -15.96 -4.67 30.41
C LYS A 199 -16.67 -5.97 30.02
N HIS A 200 -16.96 -6.17 28.74
CA HIS A 200 -17.57 -7.42 28.27
C HIS A 200 -16.63 -8.62 28.48
N GLU A 201 -15.34 -8.47 28.16
CA GLU A 201 -14.35 -9.52 28.35
C GLU A 201 -14.17 -9.89 29.84
N CYS A 202 -14.13 -8.90 30.74
CA CYS A 202 -14.07 -9.15 32.19
C CYS A 202 -15.30 -9.92 32.69
N ILE A 203 -16.51 -9.56 32.24
CA ILE A 203 -17.75 -10.27 32.61
C ILE A 203 -17.72 -11.71 32.07
N ALA A 204 -17.30 -11.90 30.82
CA ALA A 204 -17.18 -13.23 30.22
C ALA A 204 -16.18 -14.12 30.98
N LEU A 205 -15.01 -13.58 31.35
CA LEU A 205 -14.00 -14.29 32.13
C LEU A 205 -14.52 -14.68 33.52
N TYR A 206 -15.28 -13.80 34.17
CA TYR A 206 -15.89 -14.09 35.46
C TYR A 206 -16.89 -15.25 35.36
N HIS A 207 -17.79 -15.22 34.37
CA HIS A 207 -18.75 -16.29 34.14
C HIS A 207 -18.05 -17.62 33.87
N TRP A 208 -17.06 -17.62 32.95
CA TRP A 208 -16.28 -18.81 32.65
C TRP A 208 -15.60 -19.39 33.90
N LEU A 209 -14.91 -18.56 34.69
CA LEU A 209 -14.24 -19.02 35.91
C LEU A 209 -15.24 -19.59 36.93
N SER A 210 -16.42 -18.98 37.07
CA SER A 210 -17.46 -19.47 37.97
C SER A 210 -18.00 -20.83 37.53
N GLU A 211 -18.20 -21.04 36.23
CA GLU A 211 -18.65 -22.32 35.67
C GLU A 211 -17.59 -23.41 35.90
N GLU A 212 -16.32 -23.14 35.58
CA GLU A 212 -15.22 -24.07 35.81
C GLU A 212 -15.06 -24.42 37.30
N TRP A 213 -15.20 -23.44 38.19
CA TRP A 213 -15.12 -23.65 39.63
C TRP A 213 -16.25 -24.56 40.14
N GLN A 214 -17.47 -24.40 39.62
CA GLN A 214 -18.59 -25.28 39.95
C GLN A 214 -18.35 -26.72 39.49
N VAL A 215 -17.81 -26.91 38.28
CA VAL A 215 -17.45 -28.23 37.76
C VAL A 215 -16.39 -28.89 38.64
N VAL A 216 -15.34 -28.16 39.04
CA VAL A 216 -14.28 -28.70 39.91
C VAL A 216 -14.84 -29.11 41.27
N ASN A 217 -15.69 -28.28 41.89
CA ASN A 217 -16.29 -28.65 43.18
C ASN A 217 -17.19 -29.88 43.07
N ALA A 218 -17.99 -29.99 42.02
CA ALA A 218 -18.84 -31.15 41.78
C ALA A 218 -18.06 -32.45 41.52
N CYS A 219 -16.79 -32.37 41.12
CA CYS A 219 -15.91 -33.53 40.96
C CYS A 219 -15.18 -33.94 42.25
N ILE A 220 -15.13 -33.05 43.25
CA ILE A 220 -14.46 -33.29 44.54
C ILE A 220 -15.45 -33.83 45.58
N GLU A 221 -16.72 -33.47 45.48
CA GLU A 221 -17.85 -34.07 46.25
C GLU A 221 -18.23 -35.46 45.72
#